data_AF-A0A2W7N3C3-F1
#
_entry.id   AF-A0A2W7N3C3-F1
#
_cell.length_a   1.000
_cell.length_b   1.000
_cell.length_c   1.000
_cell.angle_alpha   90.00
_cell.angle_beta   90.00
_cell.angle_gamma   90.00
#
_symmetry.space_group_name_H-M   'P 1'
#
loop_
_entity.id
_entity.type
_entity.pdbx_description
1 polymer ?
#
loop_
_entity_poly.entity_id
_entity_poly.type
_entity_poly.pdbx_seq_one_letter_code
_entity_poly.pdbx_strand_id
1 'polypeptide(L)' 'MKKQRTILKQDLVKKLYPNSVSVSAAMQQLRREIDISPEFKEKIANAGHPKRHYYNKQQLAIILEHFCITMEEFHEL' A
#
# COMPACT_ATOMS: atom_id res chain seq x y z
N MET A 1 4.61 15.78 14.08
CA MET A 1 3.85 15.01 13.06
C MET A 1 3.22 13.79 13.72
N LYS A 2 1.89 13.62 13.68
CA LYS A 2 1.22 12.43 14.25
C LYS A 2 1.69 11.19 13.46
N LYS A 3 2.49 10.32 14.11
CA LYS A 3 2.94 9.04 13.54
C LYS A 3 1.71 8.15 13.34
N GLN A 4 1.08 8.22 12.17
CA GLN A 4 -0.03 7.34 11.83
C GLN A 4 0.51 5.91 11.76
N ARG A 5 0.14 5.07 12.75
CA ARG A 5 0.68 3.71 12.90
C ARG A 5 0.20 2.75 11.81
N THR A 6 -0.89 3.10 11.16
CA THR A 6 -1.61 2.30 10.16
C THR A 6 -2.26 3.21 9.13
N ILE A 7 -2.39 2.74 7.89
CA ILE A 7 -3.14 3.40 6.83
C ILE A 7 -4.29 2.53 6.33
N LEU A 8 -5.41 3.16 5.98
CA LEU A 8 -6.50 2.49 5.30
C LEU A 8 -6.07 2.12 3.87
N LYS A 9 -6.34 0.87 3.47
CA LYS A 9 -5.98 0.42 2.11
C LYS A 9 -6.63 1.27 1.03
N GLN A 10 -7.88 1.69 1.26
CA GLN A 10 -8.60 2.58 0.34
C GLN A 10 -7.91 3.93 0.17
N ASP A 11 -7.33 4.49 1.23
CA ASP A 11 -6.69 5.81 1.18
C ASP A 11 -5.32 5.70 0.49
N LEU A 12 -4.60 4.60 0.75
CA LEU A 12 -3.38 4.25 0.04
C LEU A 12 -3.62 4.18 -1.48
N VAL A 13 -4.60 3.38 -1.92
CA VAL A 13 -4.81 3.16 -3.35
C VAL A 13 -5.36 4.39 -4.08
N LYS A 14 -6.08 5.29 -3.38
CA LYS A 14 -6.53 6.56 -3.95
C LYS A 14 -5.35 7.45 -4.35
N LYS A 15 -4.31 7.48 -3.53
CA LYS A 15 -3.08 8.23 -3.80
C LYS A 15 -2.20 7.56 -4.86
N LEU A 16 -2.06 6.23 -4.79
CA LEU A 16 -1.22 5.48 -5.73
C LEU A 16 -1.82 5.37 -7.14
N TYR A 17 -3.15 5.31 -7.25
CA TYR A 17 -3.85 5.13 -8.53
C TYR A 17 -4.94 6.20 -8.72
N PRO A 18 -4.57 7.50 -8.85
CA PRO A 18 -5.54 8.59 -8.96
C PRO A 18 -6.41 8.49 -10.22
N ASN A 19 -5.92 7.81 -11.26
CA ASN A 19 -6.63 7.61 -12.52
C ASN A 19 -7.56 6.37 -12.52
N SER A 20 -7.63 5.62 -11.42
CA SER A 20 -8.51 4.46 -11.33
C SER A 20 -9.98 4.88 -11.27
N VAL A 21 -10.83 4.18 -12.03
CA VAL A 21 -12.28 4.44 -12.10
C VAL A 21 -13.03 4.26 -10.77
N SER A 22 -12.45 3.51 -9.83
CA SER A 22 -13.00 3.34 -8.48
C SER A 22 -11.94 2.88 -7.48
N VAL A 23 -12.23 3.04 -6.18
CA VAL A 23 -11.40 2.50 -5.08
C VAL A 23 -11.28 0.98 -5.18
N SER A 24 -12.35 0.28 -5.54
CA SER A 24 -12.34 -1.18 -5.68
C SER A 24 -11.45 -1.64 -6.83
N ALA A 25 -11.45 -0.91 -7.94
CA ALA A 25 -10.55 -1.17 -9.08
C ALA A 25 -9.09 -0.91 -8.69
N ALA A 26 -8.80 0.18 -7.98
CA ALA A 26 -7.46 0.51 -7.49
C ALA A 26 -6.93 -0.54 -6.49
N MET A 27 -7.80 -1.02 -5.59
CA MET A 27 -7.49 -2.14 -4.69
C MET A 27 -7.20 -3.43 -5.44
N GLN A 28 -7.95 -3.75 -6.50
CA GLN A 28 -7.66 -4.92 -7.33
C GLN A 28 -6.32 -4.77 -8.05
N GLN A 29 -6.01 -3.58 -8.54
CA GLN A 29 -4.74 -3.32 -9.22
C GLN A 29 -3.55 -3.55 -8.29
N LEU A 30 -3.56 -2.95 -7.10
CA LEU A 30 -2.54 -3.20 -6.08
C LEU A 30 -2.42 -4.69 -5.73
N ARG A 31 -3.56 -5.39 -5.61
CA ARG A 31 -3.56 -6.82 -5.30
C ARG A 31 -2.91 -7.64 -6.41
N ARG A 32 -3.18 -7.31 -7.67
CA ARG A 32 -2.56 -7.97 -8.82
C ARG A 32 -1.05 -7.75 -8.82
N GLU A 33 -0.59 -6.53 -8.58
CA GLU A 33 0.84 -6.22 -8.51
C GLU A 33 1.53 -7.00 -7.38
N ILE A 34 0.89 -7.11 -6.21
CA ILE A 34 1.34 -7.98 -5.11
C ILE A 34 1.36 -9.45 -5.54
N ASP A 35 0.32 -9.94 -6.18
CA ASP A 35 0.22 -11.36 -6.56
C ASP A 35 1.16 -11.76 -7.71
N ILE A 36 1.56 -10.81 -8.58
CA ILE A 36 2.50 -11.03 -9.68
C ILE A 36 3.94 -11.21 -9.17
N SER A 37 4.30 -10.59 -8.05
CA SER A 37 5.63 -10.71 -7.45
C SER A 37 5.60 -11.52 -6.15
N PRO A 38 5.95 -12.81 -6.16
CA PRO A 38 5.97 -13.65 -4.96
C PRO A 38 6.84 -13.06 -3.85
N GLU A 39 8.00 -12.48 -4.20
CA GLU A 39 8.89 -11.83 -3.25
C GLU A 39 8.22 -10.63 -2.57
N PHE A 40 7.52 -9.80 -3.34
CA PHE A 40 6.81 -8.64 -2.80
C PHE A 40 5.67 -9.06 -1.86
N LYS A 41 4.91 -10.07 -2.27
CA LYS A 41 3.87 -10.68 -1.43
C LYS A 41 4.41 -11.24 -0.13
N GLU A 42 5.54 -11.95 -0.18
CA GLU A 42 6.18 -12.53 0.98
C GLU A 42 6.72 -11.44 1.93
N LYS A 43 7.37 -10.40 1.41
CA LYS A 43 7.82 -9.23 2.19
C LYS A 43 6.65 -8.58 2.94
N ILE A 44 5.52 -8.34 2.29
CA ILE A 44 4.32 -7.76 2.93
C ILE A 44 3.75 -8.69 4.01
N ALA A 45 3.75 -10.00 3.78
CA ALA A 45 3.26 -10.99 4.74
C ALA A 45 4.18 -11.09 5.99
N ASN A 46 5.49 -11.05 5.78
CA ASN A 46 6.50 -11.11 6.85
C ASN A 46 6.57 -9.81 7.68
N ALA A 47 6.21 -8.66 7.09
CA ALA A 47 6.11 -7.37 7.79
C ALA A 47 4.94 -7.28 8.79
N GLY A 48 4.19 -8.37 8.96
CA GLY A 48 3.17 -8.52 9.99
C GLY A 48 1.84 -8.98 9.42
N HIS A 49 0.92 -9.32 10.32
CA HIS A 49 -0.37 -9.88 9.91
C HIS A 49 -1.16 -8.91 9.04
N PRO A 50 -1.51 -9.28 7.79
CA PRO A 50 -2.30 -8.45 6.91
C PRO A 50 -3.70 -8.27 7.51
N LYS A 51 -4.03 -7.03 7.87
CA LYS A 51 -5.40 -6.69 8.27
C LYS A 51 -6.26 -6.48 7.03
N ARG A 52 -7.54 -6.79 7.14
CA ARG A 52 -8.50 -6.71 6.01
C ARG A 52 -8.54 -5.30 5.40
N HIS A 53 -8.59 -4.27 6.24
CA HIS A 53 -8.81 -2.88 5.82
C HIS A 53 -7.61 -1.95 5.97
N TYR A 54 -6.53 -2.41 6.61
CA TYR A 54 -5.39 -1.55 6.96
C TYR A 54 -4.07 -2.21 6.61
N TYR A 55 -3.08 -1.39 6.26
CA TYR A 55 -1.67 -1.75 6.30
C TYR A 55 -1.01 -1.11 7.52
N ASN A 56 -0.11 -1.86 8.17
CA ASN A 56 0.75 -1.31 9.20
C ASN A 56 1.87 -0.46 8.56
N LYS A 57 2.64 0.25 9.39
CA LYS A 57 3.74 1.11 8.89
C LYS A 57 4.80 0.34 8.07
N GLN A 58 5.16 -0.88 8.45
CA GLN A 58 6.16 -1.68 7.74
C GLN A 58 5.63 -2.16 6.39
N GLN A 59 4.39 -2.64 6.36
CA GLN A 59 3.71 -3.02 5.13
C GLN A 59 3.56 -1.82 4.18
N LEU A 60 3.21 -0.65 4.71
CA LEU A 60 3.17 0.57 3.92
C LEU A 60 4.54 0.91 3.33
N ALA A 61 5.60 0.88 4.12
CA ALA A 61 6.95 1.18 3.64
C ALA A 61 7.38 0.26 2.49
N ILE A 62 7.13 -1.05 2.61
CA ILE A 62 7.43 -2.04 1.56
C ILE A 62 6.62 -1.77 0.30
N ILE A 63 5.33 -1.42 0.46
CA ILE A 63 4.49 -1.08 -0.68
C ILE A 63 5.01 0.18 -1.38
N LEU A 64 5.31 1.24 -0.64
CA LEU A 64 5.81 2.49 -1.25
C LEU A 64 7.17 2.32 -1.91
N GLU A 65 8.06 1.53 -1.32
CA GLU A 65 9.36 1.17 -1.91
C GLU A 65 9.18 0.49 -3.28
N HIS A 66 8.18 -0.38 -3.42
CA HIS A 66 7.85 -1.01 -4.71
C HIS A 66 7.43 0.00 -5.79
N PHE A 67 6.78 1.10 -5.41
CA PHE A 67 6.44 2.20 -6.32
C PHE A 67 7.54 3.25 -6.47
N CYS A 68 8.70 3.04 -5.85
CA CYS A 68 9.77 4.04 -5.75
C CYS A 68 9.28 5.38 -5.14
N ILE A 69 8.34 5.30 -4.20
CA ILE A 69 7.79 6.44 -3.47
C ILE A 69 8.34 6.42 -2.04
N THR A 70 8.80 7.56 -1.55
CA THR A 70 9.18 7.73 -0.15
C THR A 70 7.95 7.98 0.72
N MET A 71 8.07 7.73 2.03
CA MET A 71 7.01 8.08 2.97
C MET A 71 6.67 9.58 2.94
N GLU A 72 7.66 10.44 2.66
CA GLU A 72 7.51 11.89 2.60
C GLU A 72 6.69 12.29 1.37
N GLU A 73 7.08 11.82 0.17
CA GLU A 73 6.32 12.05 -1.06
C GLU A 73 4.89 11.52 -0.94
N PHE A 74 4.70 10.35 -0.31
CA PHE A 74 3.37 9.80 -0.07
C PHE A 74 2.48 10.70 0.82
N HIS A 75 3.09 11.44 1.75
CA HIS A 75 2.35 12.40 2.57
C HIS A 75 1.98 13.67 1.81
N GLU A 76 2.74 14.03 0.76
CA GLU A 76 2.50 15.20 -0.10
C GLU A 76 1.55 14.93 -1.27
N LEU A 77 1.39 13.68 -1.71
CA LEU A 77 0.34 13.23 -2.64
C LEU A 77 -1.08 13.49 -2.12
#